data_AF-A0AAI9PC03-F1
#
_entry.id   AF-A0AAI9PC03-F1
#
_cell.length_a   1.000
_cell.length_b   1.000
_cell.length_c   1.000
_cell.angle_alpha   90.00
_cell.angle_beta   90.00
_cell.angle_gamma   90.00
#
_symmetry.space_group_name_H-M   'P 1'
#
loop_
_entity.id
_entity.type
_entity.pdbx_description
1 polymer ?
#
loop_
_entity_poly.entity_id
_entity_poly.type
_entity_poly.pdbx_seq_one_letter_code
_entity_poly.pdbx_strand_id
1 'polypeptide(L)'
;MGRLLGEQWETITDGQGNYYNCNSRRVQYQEWGTDGIGMVHYADTGKQDLLLSALGYLTKPDEQILATLPAGRRTFGRMEISVARPRGGRPRSVSYGTGAIQLAN
;
A
#
# COMPACT_ATOMS: atom_id res chain seq x y z
N MET A 1 20.29 1.17 -1.69
CA MET A 1 19.49 2.39 -1.88
C MET A 1 18.73 2.80 -0.62
N GLY A 2 17.80 1.97 -0.08
CA GLY A 2 16.96 2.38 1.06
C GLY A 2 17.69 2.83 2.33
N ARG A 3 18.85 2.24 2.63
CA ARG A 3 19.71 2.67 3.75
C ARG A 3 20.22 4.11 3.58
N LEU A 4 20.77 4.44 2.41
CA LEU A 4 21.31 5.78 2.11
C LEU A 4 20.24 6.87 2.21
N LEU A 5 19.01 6.58 1.75
CA LEU A 5 17.89 7.51 1.88
C LEU A 5 17.50 7.75 3.34
N GLY A 6 17.54 6.71 4.16
CA GLY A 6 17.26 6.81 5.59
C GLY A 6 18.32 7.60 6.35
N GLU A 7 19.60 7.30 6.11
CA GLU A 7 20.72 8.05 6.69
C GLU A 7 20.68 9.53 6.28
N GLN A 8 20.32 9.82 5.03
CA GLN A 8 20.09 11.19 4.58
C GLN A 8 18.89 11.84 5.28
N TRP A 9 17.79 11.11 5.50
CA TRP A 9 16.60 11.61 6.20
C TRP A 9 16.92 12.03 7.65
N GLU A 10 17.65 11.20 8.39
CA GLU A 10 18.14 11.56 9.73
C GLU A 10 19.02 12.81 9.68
N THR A 11 19.90 12.89 8.68
CA THR A 11 20.79 14.05 8.51
C THR A 11 20.02 15.35 8.26
N ILE A 12 19.04 15.36 7.34
CA ILE A 12 18.30 16.59 7.00
C ILE A 12 17.28 17.01 8.08
N THR A 13 16.96 16.12 9.01
CA THR A 13 16.06 16.38 10.13
C THR A 13 16.83 16.67 11.43
N ASP A 14 18.14 16.91 11.36
CA ASP A 14 19.01 17.13 12.52
C ASP A 14 18.86 16.04 13.60
N GLY A 15 18.67 14.79 13.16
CA GLY A 15 18.45 13.64 14.04
C GLY A 15 17.06 13.56 14.68
N GLN A 16 16.13 14.46 14.36
CA GLN A 16 14.75 14.41 14.88
C GLN A 16 13.86 13.45 14.09
N GLY A 17 14.19 13.18 12.84
CA GLY A 17 13.53 12.17 12.02
C GLY A 17 14.12 10.78 12.29
N ASN A 18 13.28 9.76 12.17
CA ASN A 18 13.69 8.36 12.25
C ASN A 18 13.24 7.64 10.97
N TYR A 19 13.94 6.59 10.58
CA TYR A 19 13.56 5.74 9.47
C TYR A 19 13.66 4.26 9.83
N TYR A 20 12.86 3.45 9.16
CA TYR A 20 12.97 2.00 9.27
C TYR A 20 13.01 1.39 7.87
N ASN A 21 14.10 0.69 7.54
CA ASN A 21 14.30 0.08 6.25
C ASN A 21 13.78 -1.37 6.24
N CYS A 22 12.50 -1.58 5.92
CA CYS A 22 11.93 -2.93 5.86
C CYS A 22 12.64 -3.86 4.85
N ASN A 23 13.22 -3.29 3.77
CA ASN A 23 13.94 -4.09 2.78
C ASN A 23 15.23 -4.72 3.33
N SER A 24 15.88 -4.13 4.34
CA SER A 24 17.09 -4.73 4.94
C SER A 24 16.79 -5.99 5.74
N ARG A 25 15.54 -6.15 6.20
CA ARG A 25 15.06 -7.31 6.96
C ARG A 25 14.12 -8.20 6.18
N ARG A 26 14.12 -8.11 4.84
CA ARG A 26 13.21 -8.87 3.98
C ARG A 26 13.20 -10.38 4.27
N VAL A 27 14.38 -10.96 4.52
CA VAL A 27 14.52 -12.39 4.86
C VAL A 27 13.68 -12.76 6.09
N GLN A 28 13.68 -11.93 7.13
CA GLN A 28 12.89 -12.16 8.34
C GLN A 28 11.38 -12.13 8.05
N TYR A 29 10.94 -11.18 7.22
CA TYR A 29 9.54 -11.12 6.80
C TYR A 29 9.13 -12.37 6.01
N GLN A 30 10.03 -12.93 5.21
CA GLN A 30 9.79 -14.20 4.50
C GLN A 30 9.68 -15.37 5.47
N GLU A 31 10.59 -15.47 6.43
CA GLU A 31 10.57 -16.50 7.48
C GLU A 31 9.31 -16.43 8.35
N TRP A 32 8.82 -15.22 8.64
CA TRP A 32 7.57 -15.01 9.37
C TRP A 32 6.31 -15.19 8.52
N GLY A 33 6.44 -15.40 7.21
CA GLY A 33 5.30 -15.47 6.30
C GLY A 33 4.55 -14.14 6.15
N THR A 34 5.24 -13.01 6.32
CA THR A 34 4.68 -11.65 6.31
C THR A 34 5.29 -10.74 5.23
N ASP A 35 6.00 -11.30 4.24
CA ASP A 35 6.63 -10.54 3.13
C ASP A 35 5.60 -9.94 2.15
N GLY A 36 4.98 -8.83 2.55
CA GLY A 36 4.13 -7.99 1.71
C GLY A 36 4.90 -6.93 0.90
N ILE A 37 6.24 -6.98 0.88
CA ILE A 37 7.09 -5.91 0.30
C ILE A 37 7.54 -6.29 -1.13
N GLY A 38 7.80 -5.30 -1.98
CA GLY A 38 8.28 -5.50 -3.35
C GLY A 38 7.15 -5.73 -4.36
N MET A 39 7.42 -6.49 -5.43
CA MET A 39 6.43 -6.72 -6.48
C MET A 39 5.25 -7.55 -5.95
N VAL A 40 4.05 -7.00 -6.08
CA VAL A 40 2.78 -7.67 -5.77
C VAL A 40 2.01 -7.84 -7.07
N HIS A 41 1.85 -9.09 -7.51
CA HIS A 41 1.15 -9.40 -8.74
C HIS A 41 -0.37 -9.43 -8.49
N TYR A 42 -1.18 -8.98 -9.46
CA TYR A 42 -2.64 -8.88 -9.28
C TYR A 42 -3.32 -10.23 -8.99
N ALA A 43 -2.74 -11.33 -9.49
CA ALA A 43 -3.28 -12.68 -9.31
C ALA A 43 -2.75 -13.35 -8.02
N ASP A 44 -1.78 -12.73 -7.36
CA ASP A 44 -1.20 -13.25 -6.12
C ASP A 44 -1.99 -12.70 -4.94
N THR A 45 -3.10 -13.37 -4.61
CA THR A 45 -3.98 -12.95 -3.52
C THR A 45 -3.29 -13.07 -2.16
N GLY A 46 -2.44 -14.08 -1.97
CA GLY A 46 -1.68 -14.25 -0.73
C GLY A 46 -0.77 -13.05 -0.46
N LYS A 47 -0.02 -12.61 -1.47
CA LYS A 47 0.84 -11.42 -1.32
C LYS A 47 0.06 -10.11 -1.20
N GLN A 48 -1.13 -10.03 -1.79
CA GLN A 48 -2.04 -8.90 -1.57
C GLN A 48 -2.50 -8.83 -0.11
N ASP A 49 -2.85 -9.95 0.51
CA ASP A 49 -3.25 -9.98 1.93
C ASP A 49 -2.09 -9.58 2.84
N LEU A 50 -0.87 -10.02 2.54
CA LEU A 50 0.33 -9.61 3.28
C LEU A 50 0.63 -8.11 3.11
N LEU A 51 0.44 -7.56 1.90
CA LEU A 51 0.54 -6.12 1.66
C LEU A 51 -0.49 -5.34 2.47
N LEU A 52 -1.75 -5.79 2.50
CA LEU A 52 -2.83 -5.17 3.27
C LEU A 52 -2.52 -5.19 4.78
N SER A 53 -1.96 -6.29 5.28
CA SER A 53 -1.48 -6.38 6.66
C SER A 53 -0.35 -5.38 6.93
N ALA A 54 0.63 -5.29 6.03
CA ALA A 54 1.76 -4.36 6.15
C ALA A 54 1.33 -2.88 6.06
N LEU A 55 0.28 -2.57 5.28
CA LEU A 55 -0.29 -1.21 5.20
C LEU A 55 -0.73 -0.69 6.56
N GLY A 56 -1.22 -1.57 7.44
CA GLY A 56 -1.56 -1.18 8.81
C GLY A 56 -0.39 -0.52 9.55
N TYR A 57 0.85 -0.98 9.34
CA TYR A 57 2.03 -0.31 9.91
C TYR A 57 2.28 1.07 9.29
N LEU A 58 2.14 1.20 7.97
CA LEU A 58 2.33 2.48 7.27
C LEU A 58 1.28 3.52 7.66
N THR A 59 0.07 3.09 8.04
CA THR A 59 -1.01 3.97 8.48
C THR A 59 -1.09 4.17 10.00
N LYS A 60 -0.22 3.53 10.80
CA LYS A 60 -0.17 3.76 12.25
C LYS A 60 0.13 5.23 12.63
N PRO A 61 1.13 5.90 12.02
CA PRO A 61 1.35 7.32 12.26
C PRO A 61 0.11 8.15 11.89
N ASP A 62 -0.56 7.77 10.79
CA ASP A 62 -1.78 8.43 10.33
C ASP A 62 -2.94 8.32 11.32
N GLU A 63 -3.08 7.23 12.06
CA GLU A 63 -4.07 7.11 13.12
C GLU A 63 -3.85 8.15 14.22
N GLN A 64 -2.59 8.39 14.59
CA GLN A 64 -2.21 9.42 15.57
C GLN A 64 -2.39 10.84 15.01
N ILE A 65 -2.07 11.04 13.73
CA ILE A 65 -2.24 12.33 13.05
C ILE A 65 -3.74 12.64 12.87
N LEU A 66 -4.58 11.66 12.50
CA LEU A 66 -6.03 11.81 12.41
C LEU A 66 -6.65 12.19 13.76
N ALA A 67 -6.14 11.66 14.87
CA ALA A 67 -6.61 12.03 16.22
C ALA A 67 -6.33 13.50 16.59
N THR A 68 -5.35 14.14 15.95
CA THR A 68 -4.94 15.53 16.22
C THR A 68 -5.35 16.51 15.11
N LEU A 69 -5.77 16.02 13.95
CA LEU A 69 -6.20 16.83 12.82
C LEU A 69 -7.60 17.42 13.04
N PRO A 70 -7.80 18.71 12.71
CA PRO A 70 -9.13 19.30 12.63
C PRO A 70 -10.03 18.52 11.65
N ALA A 71 -11.32 18.44 11.97
CA ALA A 71 -12.31 17.77 11.13
C ALA A 71 -12.22 18.25 9.67
N GLY A 72 -12.23 17.31 8.73
CA GLY A 72 -12.16 17.59 7.28
C GLY A 72 -10.75 17.73 6.70
N ARG A 73 -9.68 17.51 7.48
CA ARG A 73 -8.31 17.39 6.98
C ARG A 73 -7.96 15.93 6.64
N ARG A 74 -7.04 15.74 5.68
CA ARG A 74 -6.58 14.42 5.22
C ARG A 74 -5.08 14.28 5.49
N THR A 75 -4.64 13.08 5.85
CA THR A 75 -3.23 12.71 6.07
C THR A 75 -2.52 12.33 4.76
N PHE A 76 -3.01 11.30 4.06
CA PHE A 76 -2.57 11.01 2.70
C PHE A 76 -3.27 11.93 1.69
N GLY A 77 -2.46 12.73 0.98
CA GLY A 77 -2.88 13.41 -0.24
C GLY A 77 -3.19 12.40 -1.33
N ARG A 78 -4.25 12.64 -2.12
CA ARG A 78 -4.42 11.92 -3.39
C ARG A 78 -3.28 12.36 -4.30
N MET A 79 -2.49 11.44 -4.83
CA MET A 79 -1.58 11.82 -5.93
C MET A 79 -2.44 12.35 -7.09
N GLU A 80 -2.24 13.61 -7.44
CA GLU A 80 -2.87 14.19 -8.63
C GLU A 80 -2.13 13.66 -9.86
N ILE A 81 -2.82 12.81 -10.63
CA ILE A 81 -2.35 12.43 -11.96
C ILE A 81 -2.68 13.62 -12.87
N SER A 82 -1.65 14.37 -13.27
CA SER A 82 -1.76 15.62 -14.03
C SER A 82 -2.46 15.47 -15.39
N VAL A 83 -2.70 14.25 -15.87
CA VAL A 83 -3.39 13.97 -17.13
C VAL A 83 -4.25 12.71 -16.98
N ALA A 84 -5.53 12.81 -17.32
CA ALA A 84 -6.39 11.64 -17.47
C ALA A 84 -5.79 10.71 -18.53
N ARG A 85 -5.18 9.61 -18.10
CA ARG A 85 -4.67 8.60 -19.02
C ARG A 85 -5.85 7.87 -19.65
N PRO A 86 -5.77 7.46 -20.94
CA PRO A 86 -6.72 6.49 -21.48
C PRO A 86 -6.76 5.27 -20.55
N ARG A 87 -7.88 4.53 -20.54
CA ARG A 87 -8.04 3.32 -19.72
C ARG A 87 -6.97 2.28 -20.08
N GLY A 88 -5.81 2.39 -19.46
CA GLY A 88 -4.71 1.46 -19.53
C GLY A 88 -4.82 0.46 -18.39
N GLY A 89 -4.50 -0.79 -18.68
CA GLY A 89 -4.58 -1.90 -17.73
C GLY A 89 -5.66 -2.92 -18.07
N ARG A 90 -5.59 -4.05 -17.40
CA ARG A 90 -6.50 -5.20 -17.57
C ARG A 90 -7.96 -4.78 -17.30
N PRO A 91 -8.94 -5.28 -18.07
CA PRO A 91 -10.36 -5.04 -17.80
C PRO A 91 -10.75 -5.41 -16.36
N ARG A 92 -11.48 -4.53 -15.68
CA ARG A 92 -11.99 -4.74 -14.30
C ARG A 92 -13.24 -5.63 -14.25
N SER A 93 -13.44 -6.52 -15.22
CA SER A 93 -14.64 -7.38 -15.24
C SER A 93 -14.51 -8.50 -14.22
N VAL A 94 -15.36 -8.47 -13.19
CA VAL A 94 -15.79 -9.68 -12.49
C VAL A 94 -16.84 -10.32 -13.38
N SER A 95 -16.47 -11.37 -14.11
CA SER A 95 -17.46 -12.23 -14.77
C SER A 95 -18.15 -13.05 -13.69
N TYR A 96 -19.33 -12.62 -13.24
CA TYR A 96 -20.27 -13.59 -12.67
C TYR A 96 -20.64 -14.54 -13.82
N GLY A 97 -20.31 -15.82 -13.65
CA GLY A 97 -20.62 -16.84 -14.63
C GLY A 97 -22.09 -16.75 -15.03
N THR A 98 -22.33 -16.80 -16.33
CA THR A 98 -23.65 -16.88 -16.95
C THR A 98 -24.35 -18.15 -16.47
N GLY A 99 -25.04 -18.07 -15.33
CA GLY A 99 -26.08 -19.02 -14.93
C GLY A 99 -27.40 -18.52 -15.47
N ALA A 100 -27.95 -19.23 -16.45
CA ALA A 100 -29.23 -18.94 -17.07
C ALA A 100 -30.35 -18.80 -16.04
N ILE A 101 -31.05 -17.66 -16.04
CA ILE A 101 -32.41 -17.58 -15.51
C ILE A 101 -33.31 -17.36 -16.74
N GLN A 102 -33.85 -18.46 -17.24
CA GLN A 102 -34.90 -18.46 -18.24
C GLN A 102 -36.20 -18.10 -17.52
N LEU A 103 -36.73 -16.92 -17.81
CA LEU A 103 -38.07 -16.50 -17.38
C LEU A 103 -39.09 -17.38 -18.10
N ALA A 104 -39.79 -18.23 -17.35
CA ALA A 104 -41.02 -18.85 -17.82
C ALA A 104 -42.16 -17.84 -17.63
N ASN A 105 -42.99 -17.72 -18.67
CA ASN A 105 -44.22 -16.93 -18.72
C ASN A 105 -45.21 -17.29 -17.62
#